data_AF-E5RJ74-F1
#
_entry.id   AF-E5RJ74-F1
#
_cell.length_a   1.000
_cell.length_b   1.000
_cell.length_c   1.000
_cell.angle_alpha   90.00
_cell.angle_beta   90.00
_cell.angle_gamma   90.00
#
_symmetry.space_group_name_H-M   'P 1'
#
loop_
_entity.id
_entity.type
_entity.pdbx_description
1 polymer ?
#
loop_
_entity_poly.entity_id
_entity_poly.type
_entity_poly.pdbx_seq_one_letter_code
_entity_poly.pdbx_strand_id
1 'polypeptide(L)'
;MAATQKLVKDIIDSKTGETASKRWKGAKNSETAAKVALMKLKMHADGDKSLPQTERIYFQVFLPKGSKEKSKPMFFCHRWSIGKAIDFAASLARLKNDNNKFTAKKLRLCHITSGEAL
;
A
#
# COMPACT_ATOMS: atom_id res chain seq x y z
N MET A 1 -6.32 50.80 -34.93
CA MET A 1 -6.63 49.41 -34.47
C MET A 1 -5.39 48.51 -34.33
N ALA A 2 -4.17 49.07 -34.13
CA ALA A 2 -2.93 48.26 -34.01
C ALA A 2 -2.47 48.03 -32.55
N ALA A 3 -2.90 48.89 -31.62
CA ALA A 3 -2.46 48.82 -30.21
C ALA A 3 -3.08 47.65 -29.43
N THR A 4 -4.33 47.27 -29.76
CA THR A 4 -5.04 46.15 -29.12
C THR A 4 -4.50 44.79 -29.52
N GLN A 5 -4.05 44.63 -30.78
CA GLN A 5 -3.46 43.37 -31.24
C GLN A 5 -2.11 43.07 -30.58
N LYS A 6 -1.34 44.11 -30.25
CA LYS A 6 -0.06 43.98 -29.58
C LYS A 6 -0.23 43.54 -28.13
N LEU A 7 -1.18 44.16 -27.41
CA LEU A 7 -1.55 43.74 -26.05
C LEU A 7 -2.05 42.29 -25.98
N VAL A 8 -2.85 41.85 -26.96
CA VAL A 8 -3.36 40.48 -26.99
C VAL A 8 -2.23 39.47 -27.23
N LYS A 9 -1.25 39.79 -28.08
CA LYS A 9 -0.06 38.93 -28.27
C LYS A 9 0.78 38.83 -27.00
N ASP A 10 1.03 39.95 -26.33
CA ASP A 10 1.82 39.97 -25.09
C ASP A 10 1.13 39.16 -23.96
N ILE A 11 -0.21 39.14 -23.92
CA ILE A 11 -1.01 38.31 -22.98
C ILE A 11 -0.92 36.81 -23.31
N ILE A 12 -0.87 36.44 -24.59
CA ILE A 12 -0.78 35.04 -25.01
C ILE A 12 0.64 34.50 -24.75
N ASP A 13 1.67 35.30 -25.04
CA ASP A 13 3.06 34.92 -24.84
C ASP A 13 3.42 34.80 -23.35
N SER A 14 2.87 35.67 -22.49
CA SER A 14 3.05 35.58 -21.03
C SER A 14 2.37 34.36 -20.39
N LYS A 15 1.30 33.84 -21.00
CA LYS A 15 0.58 32.64 -20.50
C LYS A 15 1.24 31.31 -20.88
N THR A 16 2.13 31.32 -21.88
CA THR A 16 2.78 30.12 -22.41
C THR A 16 4.07 29.77 -21.65
N GLY A 17 4.60 30.68 -20.83
CA GLY A 17 5.85 30.50 -20.07
C GLY A 17 5.75 29.78 -18.71
N GLU A 18 4.55 29.48 -18.19
CA GLU A 18 4.37 29.00 -16.82
C GLU A 18 3.79 27.57 -16.68
N THR A 19 3.96 26.71 -17.70
CA THR A 19 3.71 25.26 -17.54
C THR A 19 4.97 24.45 -17.28
N ALA A 20 6.05 25.08 -16.81
CA ALA A 20 7.06 24.35 -16.06
C ALA A 20 6.50 24.13 -14.66
N SER A 21 5.78 23.02 -14.46
CA SER A 21 5.35 22.56 -13.15
C SER A 21 6.54 22.60 -12.19
N LYS A 22 6.63 23.69 -11.40
CA LYS A 22 7.49 23.74 -10.23
C LYS A 22 6.90 22.67 -9.34
N ARG A 23 7.46 21.47 -9.44
CA ARG A 23 7.20 20.35 -8.54
C ARG A 23 7.63 20.88 -7.18
N TRP A 24 6.70 21.52 -6.49
CA TRP A 24 6.87 21.91 -5.10
C TRP A 24 7.15 20.61 -4.40
N LYS A 25 8.43 20.37 -4.12
CA LYS A 25 8.86 19.35 -3.19
C LYS A 25 8.38 19.87 -1.84
N GLY A 26 7.10 19.59 -1.55
CA GLY A 26 6.51 19.86 -0.26
C GLY A 26 7.45 19.33 0.81
N ALA A 27 7.58 20.08 1.91
CA ALA A 27 8.42 19.72 3.04
C ALA A 27 8.29 18.22 3.34
N LYS A 28 9.43 17.56 3.59
CA LYS A 28 9.50 16.14 3.96
C LYS A 28 8.87 15.93 5.35
N ASN A 29 7.56 16.14 5.50
CA ASN A 29 6.82 15.79 6.70
C ASN A 29 6.63 14.28 6.70
N SER A 30 7.66 13.57 7.18
CA SER A 30 7.68 12.12 7.36
C SER A 30 6.48 11.64 8.20
N GLU A 31 6.06 12.42 9.19
CA GLU A 31 4.87 12.15 10.01
C GLU A 31 3.59 12.16 9.19
N THR A 32 3.37 13.21 8.38
CA THR A 32 2.21 13.28 7.50
C THR A 32 2.25 12.17 6.45
N ALA A 33 3.43 11.86 5.90
CA ALA A 33 3.60 10.76 4.95
C ALA A 33 3.28 9.39 5.58
N ALA A 34 3.73 9.14 6.82
CA ALA A 34 3.43 7.92 7.56
C ALA A 34 1.93 7.80 7.87
N LYS A 35 1.29 8.90 8.28
CA LYS A 35 -0.16 8.94 8.51
C LYS A 35 -0.95 8.66 7.24
N VAL A 36 -0.57 9.27 6.11
CA VAL A 36 -1.20 9.02 4.80
C VAL A 36 -0.98 7.56 4.36
N ALA A 37 0.21 7.00 4.57
CA ALA A 37 0.49 5.59 4.26
C ALA A 37 -0.40 4.65 5.08
N LEU A 38 -0.58 4.92 6.37
CA LEU A 38 -1.48 4.16 7.23
C LEU A 38 -2.94 4.29 6.80
N MET A 39 -3.39 5.48 6.40
CA MET A 39 -4.75 5.68 5.88
C MET A 39 -4.98 4.90 4.59
N LYS A 40 -4.03 4.92 3.65
CA LYS A 40 -4.09 4.13 2.41
C LYS A 40 -4.11 2.63 2.71
N LEU A 41 -3.27 2.17 3.64
CA LEU A 41 -3.26 0.77 4.06
C LEU A 41 -4.63 0.36 4.59
N LYS A 42 -5.20 1.12 5.53
CA LYS A 42 -6.52 0.84 6.12
C LYS A 42 -7.65 0.90 5.09
N MET A 43 -7.57 1.81 4.13
CA MET A 43 -8.59 1.98 3.08
C MET A 43 -8.65 0.79 2.13
N HIS A 44 -7.51 0.21 1.79
CA HIS A 44 -7.43 -0.91 0.84
C HIS A 44 -7.36 -2.28 1.50
N ALA A 45 -7.15 -2.34 2.82
CA ALA A 45 -6.97 -3.60 3.52
C ALA A 45 -8.23 -4.48 3.47
N ASP A 46 -8.01 -5.73 3.08
CA ASP A 46 -9.02 -6.77 3.00
C ASP A 46 -8.89 -7.73 4.20
N GLY A 47 -10.01 -8.25 4.69
CA GLY A 47 -10.04 -9.04 5.93
C GLY A 47 -11.45 -9.35 6.40
N ASP A 48 -11.55 -9.94 7.59
CA ASP A 48 -12.84 -10.33 8.16
C ASP A 48 -13.62 -9.10 8.67
N LYS A 49 -14.65 -8.71 7.92
CA LYS A 49 -15.46 -7.53 8.21
C LYS A 49 -16.23 -7.63 9.53
N SER A 50 -16.41 -8.83 10.09
CA SER A 50 -17.07 -9.03 11.39
C SER A 50 -16.21 -8.59 12.57
N LEU A 51 -14.89 -8.48 12.40
CA LEU A 51 -13.99 -8.06 13.46
C LEU A 51 -14.19 -6.57 13.80
N PRO A 52 -14.35 -6.20 15.09
CA PRO A 52 -14.38 -4.80 15.50
C PRO A 52 -13.09 -4.07 15.13
N GLN A 53 -13.16 -2.78 14.81
CA GLN A 53 -11.99 -2.00 14.39
C GLN A 53 -10.89 -1.94 15.46
N THR A 54 -11.26 -2.00 16.74
CA THR A 54 -10.32 -2.06 17.88
C THR A 54 -9.45 -3.31 17.86
N GLU A 55 -9.93 -4.39 17.26
CA GLU A 55 -9.19 -5.66 17.22
C GLU A 55 -8.31 -5.80 15.97
N ARG A 56 -8.50 -4.92 14.97
CA ARG A 56 -7.82 -5.01 13.67
C ARG A 56 -6.40 -4.47 13.74
N ILE A 57 -5.44 -5.31 13.39
CA ILE A 57 -4.07 -4.92 13.04
C ILE A 57 -3.92 -5.01 11.53
N TYR A 58 -3.31 -3.99 10.94
CA TYR A 58 -3.18 -3.82 9.50
C TYR A 58 -1.74 -4.06 9.06
N PHE A 59 -1.54 -4.87 8.03
CA PHE A 59 -0.23 -5.16 7.46
C PHE A 59 -0.25 -5.06 5.94
N GLN A 60 0.84 -4.57 5.37
CA GLN A 60 1.14 -4.76 3.97
C GLN A 60 1.76 -6.16 3.81
N VAL A 61 0.97 -7.15 3.40
CA VAL A 61 1.44 -8.54 3.30
C VAL A 61 2.13 -8.74 1.96
N PHE A 62 3.40 -9.12 1.98
CA PHE A 62 4.15 -9.48 0.78
C PHE A 62 3.97 -10.97 0.49
N LEU A 63 3.60 -11.27 -0.75
CA LEU A 63 3.29 -12.63 -1.16
C LEU A 63 4.53 -13.35 -1.74
N PRO A 64 4.58 -14.69 -1.71
CA PRO A 64 5.70 -15.45 -2.25
C PRO A 64 5.93 -15.18 -3.74
N LYS A 65 7.18 -15.34 -4.21
CA LYS A 65 7.50 -15.22 -5.64
C LYS A 65 6.63 -16.17 -6.46
N GLY A 66 5.96 -15.64 -7.49
CA GLY A 66 5.04 -16.40 -8.36
C GLY A 66 3.55 -16.18 -8.06
N SER A 67 3.19 -15.42 -7.01
CA SER A 67 1.83 -14.93 -6.83
C SER A 67 1.46 -13.87 -7.87
N LYS A 68 0.16 -13.78 -8.20
CA LYS A 68 -0.37 -12.78 -9.15
C LYS A 68 -0.08 -11.33 -8.71
N GLU A 69 -0.14 -11.09 -7.41
CA GLU A 69 0.12 -9.78 -6.81
C GLU A 69 1.40 -9.87 -5.96
N LYS A 70 2.20 -8.80 -5.94
CA LYS A 70 3.43 -8.75 -5.13
C LYS A 70 3.15 -8.57 -3.65
N SER A 71 2.13 -7.77 -3.34
CA SER A 71 1.71 -7.49 -1.97
C SER A 71 0.24 -7.15 -1.94
N LYS A 72 -0.44 -7.53 -0.87
CA LYS A 72 -1.84 -7.21 -0.65
C LYS A 72 -1.99 -6.61 0.76
N PRO A 73 -2.62 -5.44 0.90
CA PRO A 73 -2.97 -4.89 2.21
C PRO A 73 -4.02 -5.79 2.86
N MET A 74 -3.78 -6.21 4.09
CA MET A 74 -4.69 -7.09 4.83
C MET A 74 -4.83 -6.61 6.27
N PHE A 75 -5.91 -7.01 6.93
CA PHE A 75 -6.05 -6.85 8.38
C PHE A 75 -6.42 -8.16 9.07
N PHE A 76 -5.95 -8.30 10.31
CA PHE A 76 -6.06 -9.49 11.15
C PHE A 76 -6.52 -9.11 12.56
N CYS A 77 -7.07 -10.05 13.32
CA CYS A 77 -7.31 -9.83 14.74
C CYS A 77 -5.99 -9.96 15.51
N HIS A 78 -5.68 -9.01 16.39
CA HIS A 78 -4.47 -9.06 17.24
C HIS A 78 -4.44 -10.25 18.21
N ARG A 79 -5.58 -10.93 18.42
CA ARG A 79 -5.70 -12.10 19.30
C ARG A 79 -5.42 -13.42 18.57
N TRP A 80 -5.26 -13.39 17.25
CA TRP A 80 -5.04 -14.61 16.48
C TRP A 80 -3.62 -15.14 16.69
N SER A 81 -3.51 -16.47 16.77
CA SER A 81 -2.23 -17.16 16.63
C SER A 81 -1.63 -16.90 15.24
N ILE A 82 -0.30 -16.96 15.13
CA ILE A 82 0.41 -16.83 13.85
C ILE A 82 -0.11 -17.85 12.81
N GLY A 83 -0.37 -19.09 13.22
CA GLY A 83 -0.94 -20.13 12.33
C GLY A 83 -2.27 -19.70 11.70
N LYS A 84 -3.25 -19.31 12.53
CA LYS A 84 -4.54 -18.78 12.05
C LYS A 84 -4.38 -17.56 11.13
N ALA A 85 -3.45 -16.66 11.44
CA ALA A 85 -3.19 -15.49 10.58
C ALA A 85 -2.62 -15.91 9.21
N ILE A 86 -1.71 -16.89 9.17
CA ILE A 86 -1.17 -17.46 7.92
C ILE A 86 -2.27 -18.16 7.13
N ASP A 87 -3.09 -18.97 7.79
CA ASP A 87 -4.20 -19.68 7.14
C ASP A 87 -5.16 -18.70 6.47
N PHE A 88 -5.55 -17.65 7.20
CA PHE A 88 -6.43 -16.61 6.71
C PHE A 88 -5.80 -15.80 5.56
N ALA A 89 -4.53 -15.41 5.70
CA ALA A 89 -3.80 -14.69 4.64
C ALA A 89 -3.70 -15.54 3.37
N ALA A 90 -3.42 -16.85 3.52
CA ALA A 90 -3.35 -17.77 2.40
C ALA A 90 -4.70 -17.89 1.69
N SER A 91 -5.81 -18.03 2.42
CA SER A 91 -7.15 -18.02 1.85
C SER A 91 -7.46 -16.71 1.10
N LEU A 92 -7.15 -15.56 1.69
CA LEU A 92 -7.35 -14.23 1.07
C LEU A 92 -6.54 -13.99 -0.19
N ALA A 93 -5.30 -14.51 -0.22
CA ALA A 93 -4.39 -14.40 -1.35
C ALA A 93 -4.52 -15.57 -2.35
N ARG A 94 -5.45 -16.51 -2.11
CA ARG A 94 -5.64 -17.74 -2.90
C ARG A 94 -4.34 -18.55 -3.05
N LEU A 95 -3.54 -18.58 -1.98
CA LEU A 95 -2.32 -19.38 -1.90
C LEU A 95 -2.64 -20.78 -1.39
N LYS A 96 -1.96 -21.77 -1.94
CA LYS A 96 -2.04 -23.13 -1.44
C LYS A 96 -1.28 -23.25 -0.13
N ASN A 97 -2.00 -23.54 0.95
CA ASN A 97 -1.42 -23.76 2.26
C ASN A 97 -1.41 -25.26 2.58
N ASP A 98 -0.24 -25.88 2.46
CA ASP A 98 0.00 -27.29 2.78
C ASP A 98 0.80 -27.44 4.09
N ASN A 99 0.73 -26.47 5.02
CA ASN A 99 1.54 -26.46 6.25
C ASN A 99 1.39 -27.70 7.14
N ASN A 100 0.26 -28.40 7.04
CA ASN A 100 -0.02 -29.65 7.76
C ASN A 100 0.67 -30.88 7.15
N LYS A 101 1.21 -30.79 5.92
CA LYS A 101 1.92 -31.88 5.25
C LYS A 101 3.41 -31.81 5.57
N PHE A 102 3.99 -32.92 6.02
CA PHE A 102 5.38 -32.97 6.48
C PHE A 102 6.40 -32.64 5.37
N THR A 103 6.11 -33.05 4.12
CA THR A 103 7.01 -32.92 2.96
C THR A 103 6.76 -31.68 2.10
N ALA A 104 5.75 -30.87 2.44
CA ALA A 104 5.39 -29.70 1.64
C ALA A 104 6.23 -28.47 1.98
N LYS A 105 6.38 -27.56 1.01
CA LYS A 105 6.94 -26.23 1.26
C LYS A 105 5.97 -25.44 2.14
N LYS A 106 6.42 -25.08 3.34
CA LYS A 106 5.60 -24.39 4.33
C LYS A 106 5.55 -22.89 4.09
N LEU A 107 4.36 -22.31 4.19
CA LEU A 107 4.17 -20.86 4.31
C LEU A 107 4.59 -20.43 5.72
N ARG A 108 5.46 -19.42 5.78
CA ARG A 108 5.96 -18.83 7.02
C ARG A 108 5.82 -17.32 6.94
N LEU A 109 5.62 -16.70 8.11
CA LEU A 109 5.71 -15.26 8.24
C LEU A 109 7.17 -14.90 8.53
N CYS A 110 7.72 -13.99 7.75
CA CYS A 110 9.11 -13.57 7.89
C CYS A 110 9.20 -12.06 8.10
N HIS A 111 10.20 -11.64 8.87
CA HIS A 111 10.56 -10.24 8.96
C HIS A 111 11.17 -9.76 7.63
N ILE A 112 10.71 -8.62 7.12
CA ILE A 112 11.06 -8.17 5.77
C ILE A 112 12.54 -7.83 5.60
N THR A 113 13.18 -7.33 6.66
CA THR A 113 14.57 -6.86 6.61
C THR A 113 15.56 -7.98 6.92
N SER A 114 15.28 -8.82 7.91
CA SER A 114 16.18 -9.90 8.33
C SER A 114 15.91 -11.23 7.61
N GLY A 115 14.70 -11.42 7.07
CA GLY A 115 14.29 -12.69 6.46
C GLY A 115 14.01 -13.81 7.47
N GLU A 116 14.21 -13.56 8.75
CA GLU A 116 13.97 -14.52 9.83
C GLU A 116 12.48 -14.82 9.96
N ALA A 117 12.16 -16.10 10.18
CA ALA A 117 10.80 -16.53 10.46
C ALA A 117 10.41 -16.14 11.88
N LEU A 118 9.18 -15.62 12.03
CA LEU A 118 8.54 -15.34 13.31
C LEU A 118 8.01 -16.61 13.97
#